data_AF-X1E524-F1
#
_entry.id   AF-X1E524-F1
#
_cell.length_a   1.000
_cell.length_b   1.000
_cell.length_c   1.000
_cell.angle_alpha   90.00
_cell.angle_beta   90.00
_cell.angle_gamma   90.00
#
_symmetry.space_group_name_H-M   'P 1'
#
loop_
_entity.id
_entity.type
_entity.pdbx_description
1 polymer ?
#
loop_
_entity_poly.entity_id
_entity_poly.type
_entity_poly.pdbx_seq_one_letter_code
_entity_poly.pdbx_strand_id
1 'polypeptide(L)'
;DELENRWKADEDLLYLVKYVMMDASGKKVEDIVNVTLNRPAVFAANAISALGSTSEQRVVVSNVGGFDTHYVEEFQDAGFASANDRLRKQGKPLLNPFADVQFSIRGRTARRVLFRMGPGPEGKEILIPDIVPWDGRFVTYEIGENGLDWGAYEMTRSKAAIEAEYGIVVTGKTGKVLDVWDTEHNEIW
;
A
#
# COMPACT_ATOMS: atom_id res chain seq x y z
N ASP A 1 -11.98 -10.21 11.94
CA ASP A 1 -12.99 -9.43 11.19
C ASP A 1 -13.36 -10.18 9.91
N GLU A 2 -14.59 -10.07 9.39
CA GLU A 2 -15.04 -10.81 8.19
C GLU A 2 -14.20 -10.45 6.96
N LEU A 3 -13.84 -9.16 6.82
CA LEU A 3 -13.03 -8.65 5.73
C LEU A 3 -11.61 -9.21 5.73
N GLU A 4 -10.97 -9.28 6.88
CA GLU A 4 -9.60 -9.79 7.03
C GLU A 4 -9.51 -11.28 6.68
N ASN A 5 -10.51 -12.06 7.09
CA ASN A 5 -10.60 -13.48 6.73
C ASN A 5 -10.76 -13.68 5.21
N ARG A 6 -11.55 -12.83 4.54
CA ARG A 6 -11.69 -12.84 3.08
C ARG A 6 -10.36 -12.55 2.39
N TRP A 7 -9.65 -11.51 2.83
CA TRP A 7 -8.32 -11.17 2.27
C TRP A 7 -7.31 -12.30 2.44
N LYS A 8 -7.31 -12.95 3.59
CA LYS A 8 -6.46 -14.12 3.84
C LYS A 8 -6.82 -15.27 2.91
N ALA A 9 -8.11 -15.56 2.72
CA ALA A 9 -8.56 -16.62 1.83
C ALA A 9 -8.16 -16.34 0.36
N ASP A 10 -8.32 -15.10 -0.11
CA ASP A 10 -7.92 -14.71 -1.48
C ASP A 10 -6.40 -14.78 -1.67
N GLU A 11 -5.63 -14.37 -0.66
CA GLU A 11 -4.16 -14.51 -0.64
C GLU A 11 -3.73 -15.99 -0.64
N ASP A 12 -4.39 -16.84 0.13
CA ASP A 12 -4.11 -18.27 0.20
C ASP A 12 -4.35 -18.97 -1.15
N LEU A 13 -5.37 -18.54 -1.91
CA LEU A 13 -5.62 -19.00 -3.28
C LEU A 13 -4.48 -18.60 -4.23
N LEU A 14 -3.96 -17.38 -4.11
CA LEU A 14 -2.84 -16.89 -4.92
C LEU A 14 -1.56 -17.70 -4.67
N TYR A 15 -1.26 -17.96 -3.40
CA TYR A 15 -0.04 -18.67 -2.99
C TYR A 15 -0.20 -20.20 -2.99
N LEU A 16 -1.30 -20.71 -3.52
CA LEU A 16 -1.58 -22.14 -3.65
C LEU A 16 -1.45 -22.89 -2.32
N VAL A 17 -1.92 -22.25 -1.24
CA VAL A 17 -2.06 -22.92 0.05
C VAL A 17 -2.94 -24.15 -0.16
N LYS A 18 -2.49 -25.29 0.38
CA LYS A 18 -3.14 -26.57 0.12
C LYS A 18 -4.59 -26.52 0.57
N TYR A 19 -5.51 -26.70 -0.38
CA TYR A 19 -6.92 -26.86 -0.08
C TYR A 19 -7.15 -28.10 0.79
N VAL A 20 -7.99 -27.95 1.80
CA VAL A 20 -8.47 -29.04 2.66
C VAL A 20 -9.97 -28.88 2.80
N MET A 21 -10.74 -29.86 2.32
CA MET A 21 -12.18 -29.87 2.50
C MET A 21 -12.51 -30.08 3.98
N MET A 22 -13.34 -29.17 4.50
CA MET A 22 -13.87 -29.22 5.84
C MET A 22 -15.35 -29.62 5.79
N ASP A 23 -15.83 -30.34 6.80
CA ASP A 23 -17.25 -30.64 7.00
C ASP A 23 -18.01 -29.43 7.60
N ALA A 24 -19.32 -29.60 7.80
CA ALA A 24 -20.17 -28.55 8.38
C ALA A 24 -19.78 -28.16 9.83
N SER A 25 -18.98 -28.99 10.52
CA SER A 25 -18.46 -28.72 11.86
C SER A 25 -17.04 -28.12 11.84
N GLY A 26 -16.48 -27.88 10.66
CA GLY A 26 -15.12 -27.35 10.48
C GLY A 26 -14.02 -28.40 10.67
N LYS A 27 -14.36 -29.69 10.71
CA LYS A 27 -13.37 -30.78 10.77
C LYS A 27 -12.95 -31.17 9.37
N LYS A 28 -11.67 -31.54 9.21
CA LYS A 28 -11.18 -32.10 7.96
C LYS A 28 -11.96 -33.37 7.62
N VAL A 29 -12.44 -33.45 6.38
CA VAL A 29 -13.03 -34.69 5.86
C VAL A 29 -11.90 -35.69 5.62
N GLU A 30 -12.01 -36.87 6.24
CA GLU A 30 -11.06 -37.97 6.07
C GLU A 30 -11.33 -38.76 4.78
N ASP A 31 -10.36 -39.57 4.34
CA ASP A 31 -10.47 -40.45 3.16
C ASP A 31 -10.82 -39.80 1.82
N ILE A 32 -10.47 -38.53 1.65
CA ILE A 32 -10.59 -37.80 0.37
C ILE A 32 -9.25 -37.27 -0.12
N VAL A 33 -9.11 -37.21 -1.44
CA VAL A 33 -7.95 -36.58 -2.09
C VAL A 33 -8.25 -35.11 -2.33
N ASN A 34 -7.46 -34.23 -1.69
CA ASN A 34 -7.56 -32.79 -1.91
C ASN A 34 -6.55 -32.36 -2.98
N VAL A 35 -7.01 -31.64 -4.01
CA VAL A 35 -6.16 -31.10 -5.07
C VAL A 35 -6.29 -29.58 -5.09
N THR A 36 -5.15 -28.89 -5.02
CA THR A 36 -5.09 -27.43 -5.16
C THR A 36 -4.79 -27.10 -6.62
N LEU A 37 -5.74 -26.46 -7.31
CA LEU A 37 -5.59 -26.08 -8.70
C LEU A 37 -4.79 -24.78 -8.83
N ASN A 38 -3.97 -24.65 -9.87
CA ASN A 38 -3.18 -23.44 -10.12
C ASN A 38 -3.99 -22.26 -10.71
N ARG A 39 -5.28 -22.46 -11.01
CA ARG A 39 -6.10 -21.49 -11.75
C ARG A 39 -6.12 -20.10 -11.12
N PRO A 40 -6.26 -19.94 -9.79
CA PRO A 40 -6.25 -18.61 -9.16
C PRO A 40 -4.92 -17.87 -9.35
N ALA A 41 -3.79 -18.56 -9.18
CA ALA A 41 -2.47 -17.98 -9.40
C ALA A 41 -2.25 -17.53 -10.85
N VAL A 42 -2.68 -18.34 -11.82
CA VAL A 42 -2.61 -17.99 -13.25
C VAL A 42 -3.51 -16.80 -13.57
N PHE A 43 -4.73 -16.78 -13.01
CA PHE A 43 -5.65 -15.66 -13.19
C PHE A 43 -5.06 -14.35 -12.65
N ALA A 44 -4.56 -14.35 -11.42
CA ALA A 44 -3.95 -13.18 -10.80
C ALA A 44 -2.71 -12.69 -11.58
N ALA A 45 -1.84 -13.61 -12.03
CA ALA A 45 -0.69 -13.27 -12.84
C ALA A 45 -1.10 -12.58 -14.16
N ASN A 46 -2.14 -13.08 -14.83
CA ASN A 46 -2.66 -12.47 -16.05
C ASN A 46 -3.27 -11.09 -15.79
N ALA A 47 -4.05 -10.93 -14.71
CA ALA A 47 -4.65 -9.65 -14.34
C ALA A 47 -3.58 -8.59 -14.03
N ILE A 48 -2.60 -8.93 -13.19
CA ILE A 48 -1.48 -8.04 -12.81
C ILE A 48 -0.63 -7.71 -14.05
N SER A 49 -0.35 -8.69 -14.91
CA SER A 49 0.42 -8.45 -16.14
C SER A 49 -0.35 -7.56 -17.12
N ALA A 50 -1.67 -7.72 -17.25
CA ALA A 50 -2.48 -6.87 -18.09
C ALA A 50 -2.43 -5.42 -17.58
N LEU A 51 -2.67 -5.19 -16.29
CA LEU A 51 -2.58 -3.86 -15.67
C LEU A 51 -1.18 -3.26 -15.84
N GLY A 52 -0.12 -4.02 -15.55
CA GLY A 52 1.26 -3.55 -15.67
C GLY A 52 1.72 -3.23 -17.09
N SER A 53 0.99 -3.68 -18.12
CA SER A 53 1.24 -3.32 -19.53
C SER A 53 0.46 -2.09 -20.01
N THR A 54 -0.44 -1.57 -19.17
CA THR A 54 -1.16 -0.33 -19.46
C THR A 54 -0.40 0.89 -18.96
N SER A 55 -0.78 2.06 -19.45
CA SER A 55 -0.29 3.35 -18.95
C SER A 55 -1.47 4.14 -18.41
N GLU A 56 -1.31 4.69 -17.22
CA GLU A 56 -2.29 5.58 -16.60
C GLU A 56 -2.51 6.81 -17.51
N GLN A 57 -3.76 7.09 -17.84
CA GLN A 57 -4.14 8.33 -18.51
C GLN A 57 -4.69 9.30 -17.48
N ARG A 58 -4.09 10.48 -17.39
CA ARG A 58 -4.54 11.54 -16.50
C ARG A 58 -5.09 12.69 -17.32
N VAL A 59 -6.27 13.17 -16.95
CA VAL A 59 -6.92 14.32 -17.57
C VAL A 59 -7.40 15.23 -16.45
N VAL A 60 -6.82 16.42 -16.38
CA VAL A 60 -7.24 17.46 -15.44
C VAL A 60 -8.26 18.36 -16.13
N VAL A 61 -9.36 18.63 -15.45
CA VAL A 61 -10.42 19.53 -15.93
C VAL A 61 -10.54 20.72 -14.98
N SER A 62 -10.78 21.91 -15.53
CA SER A 62 -10.97 23.14 -14.77
C SER A 62 -12.22 23.86 -15.20
N ASN A 63 -12.96 24.40 -14.23
CA ASN A 63 -14.10 25.29 -14.47
C ASN A 63 -13.66 26.74 -14.71
N VAL A 64 -12.36 27.04 -14.56
CA VAL A 64 -11.80 28.37 -14.81
C VAL A 64 -11.38 28.45 -16.27
N GLY A 65 -12.03 29.34 -17.03
CA GLY A 65 -11.72 29.54 -18.44
C GLY A 65 -10.26 29.96 -18.64
N GLY A 66 -9.58 29.29 -19.59
CA GLY A 66 -8.18 29.58 -19.92
C GLY A 66 -7.15 29.06 -18.91
N PHE A 67 -7.55 28.30 -17.89
CA PHE A 67 -6.60 27.64 -17.00
C PHE A 67 -5.86 26.52 -17.74
N ASP A 68 -4.53 26.52 -17.63
CA ASP A 68 -3.69 25.47 -18.19
C ASP A 68 -3.74 24.21 -17.30
N THR A 69 -4.55 23.25 -17.71
CA THR A 69 -4.69 21.96 -17.02
C THR A 69 -3.47 21.07 -17.24
N HIS A 70 -2.73 21.26 -18.34
CA HIS A 70 -1.57 20.44 -18.67
C HIS A 70 -0.44 20.62 -17.66
N TYR A 71 -0.23 21.85 -17.20
CA TYR A 71 0.70 22.15 -16.11
C TYR A 71 0.45 21.30 -14.85
N VAL A 72 -0.81 21.05 -14.51
CA VAL A 72 -1.18 20.24 -13.33
C VAL A 72 -0.89 18.76 -13.57
N GLU A 73 -1.18 18.26 -14.78
CA GLU A 73 -0.87 16.88 -15.17
C GLU A 73 0.64 16.61 -15.11
N GLU A 74 1.46 17.50 -15.69
CA GLU A 74 2.92 17.42 -15.64
C GLU A 74 3.44 17.49 -14.20
N PHE A 75 2.88 18.36 -13.36
CA PHE A 75 3.23 18.43 -11.95
C PHE A 75 2.94 17.11 -11.22
N GLN A 76 1.78 16.50 -11.48
CA GLN A 76 1.44 15.20 -10.90
C GLN A 76 2.41 14.12 -11.39
N ASP A 77 2.71 14.05 -12.69
CA ASP A 77 3.66 13.09 -13.25
C ASP A 77 5.06 13.22 -12.64
N ALA A 78 5.58 14.44 -12.55
CA ALA A 78 6.84 14.72 -11.88
C ALA A 78 6.83 14.31 -10.41
N GLY A 79 5.71 14.57 -9.73
CA GLY A 79 5.49 14.19 -8.32
C GLY A 79 5.56 12.67 -8.10
N PHE A 80 4.79 11.91 -8.87
CA PHE A 80 4.77 10.45 -8.81
C PHE A 80 6.11 9.82 -9.24
N ALA A 81 6.77 10.39 -10.26
CA ALA A 81 8.09 9.94 -10.71
C ALA A 81 9.15 10.15 -9.62
N SER A 82 9.15 11.30 -8.96
CA SER A 82 10.07 11.62 -7.85
C SER A 82 9.85 10.70 -6.65
N ALA A 83 8.59 10.46 -6.26
CA ALA A 83 8.27 9.50 -5.21
C ALA A 83 8.75 8.07 -5.55
N ASN A 84 8.52 7.61 -6.78
CA ASN A 84 8.99 6.31 -7.26
C ASN A 84 10.52 6.19 -7.28
N ASP A 85 11.24 7.25 -7.65
CA ASP A 85 12.71 7.25 -7.58
C ASP A 85 13.22 7.07 -6.15
N ARG A 86 12.57 7.75 -5.19
CA ARG A 86 12.88 7.56 -3.77
C ARG A 86 12.57 6.15 -3.29
N LEU A 87 11.41 5.60 -3.62
CA LEU A 87 11.03 4.22 -3.26
C LEU A 87 12.03 3.20 -3.81
N ARG A 88 12.47 3.39 -5.07
CA ARG A 88 13.50 2.56 -5.70
C ARG A 88 14.80 2.57 -4.91
N LYS A 89 15.28 3.75 -4.48
CA LYS A 89 16.47 3.90 -3.64
C LYS A 89 16.34 3.21 -2.27
N GLN A 90 15.12 3.08 -1.77
CA GLN A 90 14.81 2.38 -0.52
C GLN A 90 14.58 0.87 -0.70
N GLY A 91 14.64 0.35 -1.93
CA GLY A 91 14.28 -1.04 -2.23
C GLY A 91 12.80 -1.35 -1.98
N LYS A 92 11.92 -0.33 -2.00
CA LYS A 92 10.48 -0.47 -1.82
C LYS A 92 9.76 -0.64 -3.16
N PRO A 93 8.57 -1.28 -3.18
CA PRO A 93 7.71 -1.33 -4.36
C PRO A 93 7.38 0.07 -4.90
N LEU A 94 7.28 0.19 -6.21
CA LEU A 94 6.79 1.40 -6.87
C LEU A 94 5.28 1.55 -6.67
N LEU A 95 4.79 2.79 -6.76
CA LEU A 95 3.42 3.15 -6.38
C LEU A 95 2.36 2.38 -7.17
N ASN A 96 2.39 2.43 -8.52
CA ASN A 96 1.35 1.81 -9.35
C ASN A 96 1.46 0.28 -9.35
N PRO A 97 2.64 -0.34 -9.57
CA PRO A 97 2.77 -1.80 -9.46
C PRO A 97 2.30 -2.36 -8.12
N PHE A 98 2.57 -1.66 -7.00
CA PHE A 98 2.05 -2.06 -5.70
C PHE A 98 0.51 -1.98 -5.65
N ALA A 99 -0.05 -0.87 -6.12
CA ALA A 99 -1.49 -0.67 -6.13
C ALA A 99 -2.20 -1.70 -7.01
N ASP A 100 -1.67 -2.02 -8.20
CA ASP A 100 -2.25 -3.01 -9.12
C ASP A 100 -2.38 -4.38 -8.47
N VAL A 101 -1.33 -4.81 -7.75
CA VAL A 101 -1.33 -6.07 -6.99
C VAL A 101 -2.36 -6.01 -5.86
N GLN A 102 -2.35 -4.94 -5.06
CA GLN A 102 -3.27 -4.79 -3.94
C GLN A 102 -4.75 -4.73 -4.38
N PHE A 103 -5.06 -4.00 -5.45
CA PHE A 103 -6.41 -3.92 -6.00
C PHE A 103 -6.85 -5.26 -6.61
N SER A 104 -5.98 -5.94 -7.36
CA SER A 104 -6.32 -7.20 -8.02
C SER A 104 -6.56 -8.34 -7.04
N ILE A 105 -5.85 -8.37 -5.92
CA ILE A 105 -5.90 -9.51 -4.98
C ILE A 105 -6.77 -9.19 -3.77
N ARG A 106 -6.72 -7.96 -3.25
CA ARG A 106 -7.36 -7.59 -1.98
C ARG A 106 -8.46 -6.55 -2.13
N GLY A 107 -8.61 -5.96 -3.31
CA GLY A 107 -9.64 -4.95 -3.58
C GLY A 107 -9.43 -3.61 -2.85
N ARG A 108 -8.29 -3.41 -2.16
CA ARG A 108 -7.98 -2.17 -1.44
C ARG A 108 -6.47 -1.96 -1.32
N THR A 109 -6.06 -0.71 -1.38
CA THR A 109 -4.71 -0.26 -1.03
C THR A 109 -4.78 1.03 -0.23
N ALA A 110 -3.67 1.46 0.35
CA ALA A 110 -3.51 2.77 0.97
C ALA A 110 -2.18 3.38 0.57
N ARG A 111 -2.07 4.71 0.68
CA ARG A 111 -0.82 5.43 0.49
C ARG A 111 -0.75 6.56 1.50
N ARG A 112 0.40 6.74 2.13
CA ARG A 112 0.72 7.98 2.84
C ARG A 112 1.23 8.98 1.81
N VAL A 113 0.62 10.16 1.73
CA VAL A 113 0.97 11.21 0.77
C VAL A 113 1.42 12.44 1.54
N LEU A 114 2.73 12.67 1.61
CA LEU A 114 3.29 13.86 2.25
C LEU A 114 4.11 14.66 1.26
N PHE A 115 4.06 15.97 1.42
CA PHE A 115 4.92 16.90 0.70
C PHE A 115 5.75 17.66 1.71
N ARG A 116 7.06 17.69 1.48
CA ARG A 116 7.98 18.45 2.34
C ARG A 116 9.00 19.15 1.49
N MET A 117 9.46 20.31 1.96
CA MET A 117 10.62 20.95 1.36
C MET A 117 11.90 20.28 1.87
N GLY A 118 12.95 20.26 1.05
CA GLY A 118 14.24 19.72 1.45
C GLY A 118 15.34 20.00 0.44
N PRO A 119 16.58 19.60 0.74
CA PRO A 119 17.72 19.91 -0.10
C PRO A 119 17.63 19.16 -1.44
N GLY A 120 17.72 19.91 -2.53
CA GLY A 120 17.85 19.43 -3.88
C GLY A 120 19.27 19.59 -4.43
N PRO A 121 19.45 19.33 -5.73
CA PRO A 121 20.72 19.57 -6.41
C PRO A 121 21.22 21.00 -6.20
N GLU A 122 22.53 21.16 -6.05
CA GLU A 122 23.18 22.48 -5.90
C GLU A 122 22.73 23.28 -4.67
N GLY A 123 22.16 22.62 -3.66
CA GLY A 123 21.74 23.27 -2.41
C GLY A 123 20.43 24.07 -2.52
N LYS A 124 19.74 24.01 -3.66
CA LYS A 124 18.41 24.61 -3.81
C LYS A 124 17.37 23.78 -3.08
N GLU A 125 16.46 24.44 -2.38
CA GLU A 125 15.33 23.76 -1.75
C GLU A 125 14.34 23.30 -2.84
N ILE A 126 13.91 22.04 -2.78
CA ILE A 126 12.94 21.45 -3.69
C ILE A 126 11.80 20.82 -2.93
N LEU A 127 10.64 20.74 -3.57
CA LEU A 127 9.52 19.94 -3.09
C LEU A 127 9.86 18.46 -3.23
N ILE A 128 9.75 17.72 -2.13
CA ILE A 128 9.96 16.27 -2.07
C ILE A 128 8.60 15.60 -1.82
N PRO A 129 8.06 14.90 -2.83
CA PRO A 129 6.90 14.02 -2.66
C PRO A 129 7.32 12.76 -1.90
N ASP A 130 6.96 12.66 -0.63
CA ASP A 130 7.15 11.46 0.19
C ASP A 130 5.85 10.64 0.19
N ILE A 131 5.65 9.93 -0.93
CA ILE A 131 4.52 9.04 -1.12
C ILE A 131 4.97 7.61 -0.85
N VAL A 132 4.33 6.94 0.12
CA VAL A 132 4.68 5.57 0.52
C VAL A 132 3.46 4.67 0.36
N PRO A 133 3.59 3.52 -0.35
CA PRO A 133 2.53 2.53 -0.40
C PRO A 133 2.35 1.86 0.96
N TRP A 134 1.11 1.73 1.39
CA TRP A 134 0.70 1.03 2.61
C TRP A 134 -0.19 -0.16 2.27
N ASP A 135 0.09 -1.30 2.89
CA ASP A 135 -0.77 -2.47 2.80
C ASP A 135 -2.06 -2.17 3.57
N GLY A 136 -3.19 -2.11 2.87
CA GLY A 136 -4.48 -1.74 3.44
C GLY A 136 -4.94 -2.66 4.58
N ARG A 137 -4.36 -3.86 4.73
CA ARG A 137 -4.63 -4.77 5.86
C ARG A 137 -4.19 -4.21 7.20
N PHE A 138 -3.12 -3.42 7.22
CA PHE A 138 -2.57 -2.86 8.46
C PHE A 138 -2.98 -1.39 8.66
N VAL A 139 -3.93 -0.90 7.86
CA VAL A 139 -4.46 0.46 7.98
C VAL A 139 -5.83 0.42 8.66
N THR A 140 -5.89 0.96 9.87
CA THR A 140 -7.14 1.26 10.58
C THR A 140 -7.45 2.74 10.41
N TYR A 141 -8.71 3.11 10.20
CA TYR A 141 -9.09 4.49 9.94
C TYR A 141 -10.56 4.72 10.22
N GLU A 142 -10.92 5.98 10.38
CA GLU A 142 -12.29 6.46 10.53
C GLU A 142 -12.56 7.60 9.55
N ILE A 143 -13.78 7.62 9.01
CA ILE A 143 -14.27 8.67 8.13
C ILE A 143 -15.32 9.47 8.90
N GLY A 144 -15.08 10.75 9.12
CA GLY A 144 -16.06 11.68 9.66
C GLY A 144 -16.77 12.48 8.58
N GLU A 145 -17.41 13.57 9.01
CA GLU A 145 -18.28 14.39 8.16
C GLU A 145 -17.54 15.01 6.97
N ASN A 146 -16.27 15.36 7.14
CA ASN A 146 -15.46 16.06 6.13
C ASN A 146 -14.41 15.15 5.45
N GLY A 147 -14.48 13.83 5.66
CA GLY A 147 -13.52 12.88 5.10
C GLY A 147 -12.77 12.11 6.18
N LEU A 148 -11.48 11.85 5.96
CA LEU A 148 -10.65 11.07 6.89
C LEU A 148 -10.47 11.83 8.21
N ASP A 149 -11.02 11.29 9.31
CA ASP A 149 -10.85 11.87 10.65
C ASP A 149 -9.50 11.44 11.23
N TRP A 150 -9.22 10.14 11.18
CA TRP A 150 -7.93 9.60 11.55
C TRP A 150 -7.60 8.32 10.78
N GLY A 151 -6.32 8.00 10.71
CA GLY A 151 -5.80 6.76 10.14
C GLY A 151 -4.52 6.34 10.85
N ALA A 152 -4.35 5.06 11.09
CA ALA A 152 -3.18 4.48 11.72
C ALA A 152 -2.67 3.31 10.88
N TYR A 153 -1.35 3.25 10.68
CA TYR A 153 -0.69 2.16 9.97
C TYR A 153 0.22 1.38 10.91
N GLU A 154 -0.09 0.09 11.12
CA GLU A 154 0.72 -0.81 11.94
C GLU A 154 1.81 -1.48 11.10
N MET A 155 3.06 -1.45 11.57
CA MET A 155 4.18 -2.13 10.95
C MET A 155 4.98 -2.93 11.97
N THR A 156 5.49 -4.08 11.58
CA THR A 156 6.58 -4.74 12.34
C THR A 156 7.92 -4.35 11.73
N ARG A 157 8.80 -3.77 12.53
CA ARG A 157 10.14 -3.32 12.09
C ARG A 157 11.23 -3.96 12.95
N SER A 158 12.44 -4.08 12.38
CA SER A 158 13.59 -4.56 13.13
C SER A 158 13.98 -3.54 14.20
N LYS A 159 14.48 -4.03 15.33
CA LYS A 159 15.00 -3.20 16.42
C LYS A 159 15.95 -2.12 15.88
N ALA A 160 16.98 -2.53 15.13
CA ALA A 160 17.97 -1.62 14.57
C ALA A 160 17.37 -0.48 13.73
N ALA A 161 16.30 -0.74 12.98
CA ALA A 161 15.63 0.29 12.18
C ALA A 161 14.84 1.28 13.06
N ILE A 162 14.18 0.80 14.11
CA ILE A 162 13.42 1.65 15.05
C ILE A 162 14.39 2.53 15.85
N GLU A 163 15.45 1.95 16.41
CA GLU A 163 16.42 2.69 17.22
C GLU A 163 17.19 3.73 16.37
N ALA A 164 17.53 3.40 15.12
CA ALA A 164 18.22 4.33 14.23
C ALA A 164 17.34 5.51 13.76
N GLU A 165 16.03 5.29 13.61
CA GLU A 165 15.11 6.32 13.13
C GLU A 165 14.57 7.21 14.25
N TYR A 166 14.21 6.62 15.39
CA TYR A 166 13.52 7.33 16.47
C TYR A 166 14.38 7.56 17.72
N GLY A 167 15.57 6.97 17.80
CA GLY A 167 16.47 7.15 18.94
C GLY A 167 15.97 6.54 20.26
N ILE A 168 14.95 5.68 20.21
CA ILE A 168 14.40 4.96 21.38
C ILE A 168 15.05 3.59 21.53
N VAL A 169 15.00 2.99 22.73
CA VAL A 169 15.50 1.63 22.97
C VAL A 169 14.35 0.63 22.93
N VAL A 170 14.46 -0.39 22.08
CA VAL A 170 13.43 -1.44 21.95
C VAL A 170 13.96 -2.78 22.47
N THR A 171 13.12 -3.49 23.23
CA THR A 171 13.42 -4.86 23.69
C THR A 171 13.11 -5.89 22.60
N GLY A 172 13.95 -6.92 22.46
CA GLY A 172 13.75 -7.99 21.47
C GLY A 172 14.42 -7.71 20.12
N LYS A 173 14.04 -8.47 19.08
CA LYS A 173 14.61 -8.35 17.72
C LYS A 173 13.80 -7.44 16.79
N THR A 174 12.51 -7.27 17.10
CA THR A 174 11.53 -6.52 16.32
C THR A 174 10.58 -5.78 17.25
N GLY A 175 10.03 -4.67 16.80
CA GLY A 175 8.96 -3.94 17.48
C GLY A 175 7.79 -3.69 16.54
N LYS A 176 6.60 -3.48 17.10
CA LYS A 176 5.49 -2.88 16.38
C LYS A 176 5.68 -1.37 16.39
N VAL A 177 5.41 -0.73 15.27
CA VAL A 177 5.40 0.72 15.09
C VAL A 177 4.03 1.09 14.57
N LEU A 178 3.37 2.03 15.22
CA LEU A 178 2.08 2.56 14.80
C LEU A 178 2.25 4.00 14.35
N ASP A 179 2.02 4.26 13.06
CA ASP A 179 2.07 5.60 12.46
C ASP A 179 0.64 6.17 12.40
N VAL A 180 0.30 7.05 13.35
CA VAL A 180 -1.06 7.60 13.56
C VAL A 180 -1.14 9.00 12.99
N TRP A 181 -2.21 9.26 12.24
CA TRP A 181 -2.53 10.53 11.61
C TRP A 181 -3.95 10.91 12.00
N ASP A 182 -4.15 12.14 12.45
CA ASP A 182 -5.47 12.74 12.57
C ASP A 182 -5.51 14.07 11.78
N THR A 183 -6.58 14.84 11.93
CA THR A 183 -6.76 16.11 11.22
C THR A 183 -5.76 17.19 11.61
N GLU A 184 -5.05 17.05 12.73
CA GLU A 184 -4.19 18.07 13.34
C GLU A 184 -2.73 17.58 13.52
N HIS A 185 -2.53 16.30 13.83
CA HIS A 185 -1.26 15.75 14.30
C HIS A 185 -0.86 14.47 13.55
N ASN A 186 0.45 14.21 13.59
CA ASN A 186 1.02 12.91 13.27
C ASN A 186 1.86 12.44 14.47
N GLU A 187 1.58 11.24 14.95
CA GLU A 187 2.26 10.62 16.08
C GLU A 187 2.76 9.23 15.71
N ILE A 188 3.96 8.89 16.21
CA ILE A 188 4.54 7.56 16.08
C ILE A 188 4.60 6.92 17.46
N TRP A 189 4.04 5.72 17.58
CA TRP A 189 4.03 4.90 18.79
C TRP A 189 4.80 3.58 18.60
#